data_AF-A0A7C5GTN1-F1
#
_entry.id   AF-A0A7C5GTN1-F1
#
_cell.length_a   1.000
_cell.length_b   1.000
_cell.length_c   1.000
_cell.angle_alpha   90.00
_cell.angle_beta   90.00
_cell.angle_gamma   90.00
#
_symmetry.space_group_name_H-M   'P 1'
#
loop_
_entity.id
_entity.type
_entity.pdbx_description
1 polymer ?
#
loop_
_entity_poly.entity_id
_entity_poly.type
_entity_poly.pdbx_seq_one_letter_code
_entity_poly.pdbx_strand_id
1 'polypeptide(L)'
;MDNQTQDNTVLSKEDFERFREFFYEKTGILFDESKRYFVDRRIIERMKATGYDNFKSYFIAIKYDISGKELQNLINALTVNETYFFREEYQFQAMVENMLPEITSRKKPGERVRIFSIPSSTGEEPYSIALYLLEYWKDI
;
A
#
# COMPACT_ATOMS: atom_id res chain seq x y z
N MET A 1 -29.06 -18.07 -25.19
CA MET A 1 -27.73 -18.33 -25.76
C MET A 1 -26.73 -17.90 -24.73
N ASP A 2 -26.28 -18.89 -23.99
CA ASP A 2 -25.42 -18.79 -22.81
C ASP A 2 -24.05 -18.26 -23.21
N ASN A 3 -23.63 -17.15 -22.62
CA ASN A 3 -22.21 -16.81 -22.50
C ASN A 3 -21.83 -16.97 -21.04
N GLN A 4 -21.46 -18.21 -20.69
CA GLN A 4 -20.73 -18.51 -19.48
C GLN A 4 -19.38 -17.80 -19.56
N THR A 5 -19.25 -16.65 -18.92
CA THR A 5 -17.94 -16.09 -18.58
C THR A 5 -17.28 -17.11 -17.67
N GLN A 6 -16.33 -17.85 -18.21
CA GLN A 6 -15.59 -18.89 -17.54
C GLN A 6 -14.85 -18.26 -16.35
N ASP A 7 -15.42 -18.43 -15.16
CA ASP A 7 -14.94 -17.88 -13.90
C ASP A 7 -13.65 -18.62 -13.53
N ASN A 8 -12.51 -18.13 -14.04
CA ASN A 8 -11.20 -18.75 -13.86
C ASN A 8 -10.64 -18.42 -12.46
N THR A 9 -11.45 -18.67 -11.43
CA THR A 9 -11.10 -18.46 -10.02
C THR A 9 -10.34 -19.69 -9.51
N VAL A 10 -9.07 -19.50 -9.18
CA VAL A 10 -8.20 -20.57 -8.66
C VAL A 10 -8.52 -20.90 -7.20
N LEU A 11 -9.09 -19.93 -6.46
CA LEU A 11 -9.48 -20.10 -5.07
C LEU A 11 -10.97 -20.43 -4.98
N SER A 12 -11.32 -21.44 -4.18
CA SER A 12 -12.71 -21.65 -3.79
C SER A 12 -13.21 -20.48 -2.94
N LYS A 13 -14.53 -20.31 -2.82
CA LYS A 13 -15.12 -19.25 -1.96
C LYS A 13 -14.66 -19.39 -0.50
N GLU A 14 -14.58 -20.63 -0.02
CA GLU A 14 -14.14 -20.95 1.35
C GLU A 14 -12.66 -20.65 1.56
N ASP A 15 -11.81 -20.97 0.59
CA ASP A 15 -10.38 -20.69 0.63
C ASP A 15 -10.11 -19.18 0.59
N PHE A 16 -10.89 -18.43 -0.22
CA PHE A 16 -10.83 -16.98 -0.27
C PHE A 16 -11.23 -16.33 1.05
N GLU A 17 -12.29 -16.82 1.70
CA GLU A 17 -12.72 -16.25 2.99
C GLU A 17 -11.68 -16.50 4.09
N ARG A 18 -11.12 -17.72 4.15
CA ARG A 18 -10.01 -18.04 5.06
C ARG A 18 -8.79 -17.17 4.80
N PHE A 19 -8.48 -16.91 3.54
CA PHE A 19 -7.40 -16.01 3.16
C PHE A 19 -7.67 -14.59 3.66
N ARG A 20 -8.88 -14.06 3.44
CA ARG A 20 -9.28 -12.71 3.87
C ARG A 20 -9.17 -12.54 5.38
N GLU A 21 -9.69 -13.50 6.15
CA GLU A 21 -9.61 -13.49 7.60
C GLU A 21 -8.15 -13.49 8.07
N PHE A 22 -7.32 -14.40 7.54
CA PHE A 22 -5.90 -14.47 7.86
C PHE A 22 -5.16 -13.18 7.51
N PHE A 23 -5.39 -12.64 6.31
CA PHE A 23 -4.72 -11.44 5.85
C PHE A 23 -5.13 -10.21 6.68
N TYR A 24 -6.41 -10.13 7.05
CA TYR A 24 -6.91 -9.11 7.95
C TYR A 24 -6.29 -9.22 9.35
N GLU A 25 -6.19 -10.42 9.92
CA GLU A 25 -5.54 -10.65 11.22
C GLU A 25 -4.07 -10.19 11.22
N LYS A 26 -3.36 -10.37 10.09
CA LYS A 26 -1.94 -10.00 9.98
C LYS A 26 -1.67 -8.55 9.61
N THR A 27 -2.58 -7.89 8.87
CA THR A 27 -2.30 -6.57 8.27
C THR A 27 -3.32 -5.49 8.59
N GLY A 28 -4.52 -5.87 9.06
CA GLY A 28 -5.67 -4.98 9.18
C GLY A 28 -6.35 -4.62 7.86
N ILE A 29 -5.86 -5.14 6.72
CA ILE A 29 -6.42 -4.84 5.39
C ILE A 29 -7.57 -5.82 5.11
N LEU A 30 -8.77 -5.25 4.92
CA LEU A 30 -9.94 -6.00 4.50
C LEU A 30 -10.13 -5.85 2.98
N PHE A 31 -10.03 -6.95 2.25
CA PHE A 31 -10.48 -7.00 0.86
C PHE A 31 -11.97 -7.27 0.82
N ASP A 32 -12.69 -6.58 -0.05
CA ASP A 32 -14.09 -6.83 -0.35
C ASP A 32 -14.23 -7.79 -1.55
N GLU A 33 -15.41 -8.38 -1.74
CA GLU A 33 -15.64 -9.34 -2.83
C GLU A 33 -15.36 -8.73 -4.22
N SER A 34 -15.54 -7.40 -4.40
CA SER A 34 -15.26 -6.76 -5.69
C SER A 34 -13.78 -6.81 -6.08
N LYS A 35 -12.87 -6.93 -5.10
CA LYS A 35 -11.43 -7.06 -5.31
C LYS A 35 -10.95 -8.51 -5.44
N ARG A 36 -11.86 -9.50 -5.43
CA ARG A 36 -11.49 -10.92 -5.47
C ARG A 36 -10.63 -11.26 -6.68
N TYR A 37 -10.98 -10.78 -7.87
CA TYR A 37 -10.19 -11.02 -9.08
C TYR A 37 -8.74 -10.50 -8.96
N PHE A 38 -8.56 -9.32 -8.35
CA PHE A 38 -7.24 -8.75 -8.09
C PHE A 38 -6.44 -9.64 -7.11
N VAL A 39 -7.07 -10.04 -6.01
CA VAL A 39 -6.44 -10.88 -4.97
C VAL A 39 -6.03 -12.24 -5.55
N ASP A 40 -6.94 -12.93 -6.25
CA ASP A 40 -6.69 -14.23 -6.86
C ASP A 40 -5.49 -14.16 -7.81
N ARG A 41 -5.43 -13.13 -8.66
CA ARG A 41 -4.32 -12.94 -9.60
C ARG A 41 -2.97 -12.79 -8.89
N ARG A 42 -2.90 -11.96 -7.84
CA ARG A 42 -1.65 -11.76 -7.08
C ARG A 42 -1.22 -13.02 -6.35
N ILE A 43 -2.17 -13.78 -5.79
CA ILE A 43 -1.89 -15.07 -5.16
C ILE A 43 -1.31 -16.06 -6.17
N ILE A 44 -1.89 -16.16 -7.37
CA ILE A 44 -1.37 -17.03 -8.45
C ILE A 44 0.05 -16.65 -8.84
N GLU A 45 0.34 -15.35 -8.99
CA GLU A 45 1.69 -14.86 -9.30
C GLU A 45 2.70 -15.26 -8.21
N ARG A 46 2.33 -15.13 -6.94
CA ARG A 46 3.19 -15.55 -5.82
C ARG A 46 3.37 -17.06 -5.73
N MET A 47 2.31 -17.84 -5.94
CA MET A 47 2.38 -19.30 -6.02
C MET A 47 3.36 -19.76 -7.09
N LYS A 48 3.30 -19.17 -8.29
CA LYS A 48 4.26 -19.45 -9.37
C LYS A 48 5.69 -19.07 -8.99
N ALA A 49 5.89 -17.92 -8.33
CA ALA A 49 7.21 -17.46 -7.91
C ALA A 49 7.84 -18.35 -6.82
N THR A 50 7.03 -19.08 -6.06
CA THR A 50 7.47 -19.94 -4.95
C THR A 50 7.40 -21.44 -5.30
N GLY A 51 6.87 -21.80 -6.47
CA GLY A 51 6.80 -23.17 -6.97
C GLY A 51 5.66 -24.01 -6.39
N TYR A 52 4.57 -23.37 -5.91
CA TYR A 52 3.39 -24.10 -5.43
C TYR A 52 2.33 -24.22 -6.52
N ASP A 53 1.83 -25.45 -6.72
CA ASP A 53 0.82 -25.75 -7.74
C ASP A 53 -0.63 -25.56 -7.26
N ASN A 54 -0.85 -25.44 -5.94
CA ASN A 54 -2.19 -25.27 -5.38
C ASN A 54 -2.20 -24.30 -4.18
N PHE A 55 -3.33 -23.62 -4.00
CA PHE A 55 -3.50 -22.60 -2.97
C PHE A 55 -3.34 -23.15 -1.55
N LYS A 56 -3.86 -24.35 -1.26
CA LYS A 56 -3.82 -24.90 0.11
C LYS A 56 -2.40 -25.15 0.58
N SER A 57 -1.54 -25.72 -0.26
CA SER A 57 -0.12 -25.92 0.04
C SER A 57 0.62 -24.59 0.23
N TYR A 58 0.34 -23.61 -0.64
CA TYR A 58 0.91 -22.28 -0.53
C TYR A 58 0.47 -21.55 0.75
N PHE A 59 -0.82 -21.62 1.08
CA PHE A 59 -1.39 -20.98 2.26
C PHE A 59 -0.85 -21.56 3.57
N ILE A 60 -0.67 -22.89 3.63
CA ILE A 60 0.02 -23.56 4.75
C ILE A 60 1.46 -23.05 4.85
N ALA A 61 2.19 -23.00 3.73
CA ALA A 61 3.57 -22.54 3.72
C ALA A 61 3.72 -21.11 4.27
N ILE A 62 2.87 -20.18 3.87
CA ILE A 62 2.88 -18.80 4.39
C ILE A 62 2.54 -18.77 5.89
N LYS A 63 1.52 -19.53 6.31
CA LYS A 63 1.06 -19.52 7.70
C LYS A 63 2.13 -20.02 8.68
N TYR A 64 2.98 -20.94 8.23
CA TYR A 64 4.05 -21.55 9.03
C TYR A 64 5.46 -21.08 8.63
N ASP A 65 5.59 -20.08 7.77
CA ASP A 65 6.88 -19.49 7.40
C ASP A 65 7.47 -18.73 8.58
N ILE A 66 8.44 -19.36 9.26
CA ILE A 66 9.16 -18.77 10.40
C ILE A 66 9.89 -17.48 9.99
N SER A 67 10.35 -17.39 8.74
CA SER A 67 11.07 -16.21 8.25
C SER A 67 10.14 -15.02 8.00
N GLY A 68 8.84 -15.26 7.79
CA GLY A 68 7.84 -14.27 7.41
C GLY A 68 8.10 -13.60 6.04
N LYS A 69 9.12 -14.04 5.30
CA LYS A 69 9.56 -13.39 4.08
C LYS A 69 8.52 -13.50 2.98
N GLU A 70 7.89 -14.67 2.84
CA GLU A 70 6.87 -14.83 1.80
C GLU A 70 5.58 -14.10 2.15
N LEU A 71 5.21 -14.05 3.43
CA LEU A 71 4.09 -13.22 3.88
C LEU A 71 4.33 -11.74 3.50
N GLN A 72 5.54 -11.21 3.75
CA GLN A 72 5.86 -9.84 3.39
C GLN A 72 5.80 -9.60 1.86
N ASN A 73 6.30 -10.54 1.05
CA ASN A 73 6.21 -10.44 -0.40
C ASN A 73 4.75 -10.42 -0.88
N LEU A 74 3.90 -11.26 -0.28
CA LEU A 74 2.48 -11.30 -0.59
C LEU A 74 1.78 -10.00 -0.19
N ILE A 75 2.11 -9.45 0.98
CA ILE A 75 1.60 -8.14 1.44
C ILE A 75 1.94 -7.09 0.39
N ASN A 76 3.21 -6.98 0.00
CA ASN A 76 3.66 -6.00 -0.99
C ASN A 76 2.97 -6.18 -2.36
N ALA A 77 2.68 -7.42 -2.77
CA ALA A 77 1.98 -7.68 -4.03
C ALA A 77 0.50 -7.26 -3.98
N LEU A 78 -0.11 -7.27 -2.79
CA LEU A 78 -1.53 -6.96 -2.58
C LEU A 78 -1.78 -5.50 -2.18
N THR A 79 -0.80 -4.82 -1.61
CA THR A 79 -0.82 -3.38 -1.36
C THR A 79 -0.20 -2.66 -2.54
N VAL A 80 -1.02 -2.12 -3.44
CA VAL A 80 -0.54 -1.27 -4.54
C VAL A 80 0.11 -0.03 -3.92
N ASN A 81 1.43 -0.06 -3.82
CA ASN A 81 2.24 1.07 -3.41
C ASN A 81 2.61 1.89 -4.65
N GLU A 82 1.64 2.54 -5.28
CA GLU A 82 1.95 3.59 -6.24
C GLU A 82 2.26 4.89 -5.49
N THR A 83 3.54 5.14 -5.32
CA THR A 83 4.10 6.39 -4.82
C THR A 83 5.01 6.91 -5.91
N TYR A 84 4.87 8.19 -6.23
CA TYR A 84 5.69 8.87 -7.20
C TYR A 84 5.86 10.32 -6.76
N PHE A 85 6.90 10.97 -7.27
CA PHE A 85 7.20 12.34 -6.90
C PHE A 85 6.05 13.28 -7.27
N PHE A 86 5.76 14.22 -6.38
CA PHE A 86 4.73 15.25 -6.54
C PHE A 86 3.32 14.69 -6.80
N ARG A 87 3.02 13.49 -6.29
CA ARG A 87 1.66 12.95 -6.29
C ARG A 87 0.71 13.94 -5.58
N GLU A 88 -0.39 14.29 -6.25
CA GLU A 88 -1.34 15.31 -5.79
C GLU A 88 -0.68 16.68 -5.52
N GLU A 89 0.04 17.25 -6.51
CA GLU A 89 0.85 18.46 -6.37
C GLU A 89 0.15 19.64 -5.65
N TYR A 90 -1.16 19.79 -5.88
CA TYR A 90 -1.99 20.82 -5.25
C TYR A 90 -1.94 20.78 -3.70
N GLN A 91 -1.65 19.62 -3.10
CA GLN A 91 -1.51 19.48 -1.66
C GLN A 91 -0.22 20.15 -1.15
N PHE A 92 0.89 20.02 -1.90
CA PHE A 92 2.14 20.71 -1.57
C PHE A 92 2.01 22.22 -1.78
N GLN A 93 1.28 22.62 -2.84
CA GLN A 93 0.93 24.02 -3.06
C GLN A 93 0.14 24.58 -1.87
N ALA A 94 -0.93 23.89 -1.44
CA ALA A 94 -1.74 24.32 -0.30
C ALA A 94 -0.90 24.38 1.00
N MET A 95 0.01 23.43 1.20
CA MET A 95 0.93 23.43 2.33
C MET A 95 1.81 24.69 2.35
N VAL A 96 2.44 25.03 1.22
CA VAL A 96 3.31 26.22 1.08
C VAL A 96 2.51 27.52 1.13
N GLU A 97 1.41 27.63 0.40
CA GLU A 97 0.72 28.93 0.26
C GLU A 97 -0.14 29.29 1.48
N ASN A 98 -0.62 28.29 2.25
CA ASN A 98 -1.61 28.52 3.30
C ASN A 98 -1.19 27.96 4.66
N MET A 99 -0.84 26.67 4.73
CA MET A 99 -0.64 26.00 6.02
C MET A 99 0.63 26.45 6.72
N LEU A 100 1.76 26.52 6.01
CA LEU A 100 3.04 26.89 6.59
C LEU A 100 3.07 28.35 7.08
N PRO A 101 2.57 29.35 6.33
CA PRO A 101 2.49 30.73 6.84
C PRO A 101 1.67 30.84 8.13
N GLU A 102 0.55 30.11 8.22
CA GLU A 102 -0.27 30.09 9.42
C GLU A 102 0.51 29.48 10.60
N ILE A 103 1.19 28.35 10.40
CA ILE A 103 1.95 27.65 11.44
C ILE A 103 3.15 28.48 11.91
N THR A 104 3.90 29.10 10.98
CA THR A 104 5.09 29.89 11.32
C THR A 104 4.74 31.21 11.99
N SER A 105 3.60 31.82 11.65
CA SER A 105 3.14 33.07 12.31
C SER A 105 2.94 32.93 13.84
N ARG A 106 2.69 31.69 14.31
CA ARG A 106 2.48 31.37 15.73
C ARG A 106 3.77 30.94 16.45
N LYS A 107 4.87 30.81 15.73
CA LYS A 107 6.15 30.32 16.25
C LYS A 107 7.12 31.46 16.51
N LYS A 108 8.02 31.25 17.46
CA LYS A 108 9.12 32.20 17.70
C LYS A 108 10.19 32.06 16.61
N PRO A 109 10.91 33.15 16.28
CA PRO A 109 12.06 33.06 15.38
C PRO A 109 13.04 31.97 15.83
N GLY A 110 13.40 31.07 14.90
CA GLY A 110 14.30 29.94 15.17
C GLY A 110 13.62 28.66 15.68
N GLU A 111 12.31 28.66 15.93
CA GLU A 111 11.59 27.42 16.27
C GLU A 111 11.40 26.52 15.05
N ARG A 112 11.67 25.22 15.22
CA ARG A 112 11.55 24.25 14.12
C ARG A 112 10.10 23.96 13.76
N VAL A 113 9.84 23.83 12.46
CA VAL A 113 8.65 23.17 11.92
C VAL A 113 8.98 21.68 11.74
N ARG A 114 8.04 20.82 12.13
CA ARG A 114 8.16 19.36 11.99
C ARG A 114 7.00 18.87 11.13
N ILE A 115 7.31 18.19 10.04
CA ILE A 115 6.34 17.57 9.14
C ILE A 115 6.47 16.06 9.32
N PHE A 116 5.33 15.38 9.46
CA PHE A 116 5.29 13.93 9.59
C PHE A 116 4.54 13.34 8.39
N SER A 117 5.25 12.56 7.57
CA SER A 117 4.69 11.85 6.40
C SER A 117 4.43 10.40 6.79
N ILE A 118 3.16 9.99 6.72
CA ILE A 118 2.72 8.63 7.02
C ILE A 118 1.43 8.32 6.24
N PRO A 119 1.34 7.17 5.53
CA PRO A 119 2.39 6.20 5.22
C PRO A 119 3.26 6.64 4.04
N SER A 120 4.58 6.67 4.19
CA SER A 120 5.51 7.25 3.19
C SER A 120 5.94 6.29 2.06
N SER A 121 5.43 5.06 2.02
CA SER A 121 5.77 4.03 1.02
C SER A 121 7.30 3.91 0.79
N THR A 122 7.82 4.13 -0.42
CA THR A 122 9.25 4.11 -0.78
C THR A 122 9.97 5.46 -0.59
N GLY A 123 9.27 6.49 -0.11
CA GLY A 123 9.86 7.76 0.33
C GLY A 123 9.70 8.95 -0.63
N GLU A 124 9.04 8.79 -1.77
CA GLU A 124 8.85 9.87 -2.74
C GLU A 124 8.05 11.03 -2.15
N GLU A 125 7.07 10.77 -1.27
CA GLU A 125 6.31 11.83 -0.60
C GLU A 125 7.18 12.73 0.29
N PRO A 126 7.94 12.22 1.29
CA PRO A 126 8.78 13.08 2.12
C PRO A 126 9.88 13.80 1.32
N TYR A 127 10.39 13.19 0.23
CA TYR A 127 11.31 13.89 -0.66
C TYR A 127 10.61 14.96 -1.50
N SER A 128 9.37 14.72 -1.96
CA SER A 128 8.56 15.72 -2.67
C SER A 128 8.29 16.92 -1.77
N ILE A 129 7.94 16.69 -0.50
CA ILE A 129 7.80 17.76 0.51
C ILE A 129 9.09 18.56 0.60
N ALA A 130 10.24 17.90 0.80
CA ALA A 130 11.52 18.60 0.95
C ALA A 130 11.89 19.42 -0.31
N LEU A 131 11.76 18.84 -1.50
CA LEU A 131 12.05 19.52 -2.76
C LEU A 131 11.11 20.70 -2.99
N TYR A 132 9.81 20.51 -2.73
CA TYR A 132 8.81 21.55 -2.91
C TYR A 132 9.03 22.72 -1.95
N LEU A 133 9.43 22.45 -0.71
CA LEU A 133 9.81 23.50 0.23
C LEU A 133 11.06 24.26 -0.24
N LEU A 134 12.11 23.54 -0.65
CA LEU A 134 13.35 24.17 -1.13
C LEU A 134 13.11 25.09 -2.34
N GLU A 135 12.18 24.73 -3.22
CA GLU A 135 11.87 25.50 -4.42
C GLU A 135 10.91 26.66 -4.16
N TYR A 136 9.85 26.44 -3.37
CA TYR A 136 8.70 27.35 -3.30
C TYR A 136 8.51 28.03 -1.94
N TRP A 137 9.14 27.55 -0.87
CA TRP A 137 9.00 28.14 0.47
C TRP A 137 10.11 29.17 0.74
N LYS A 138 9.73 30.46 0.69
CA LYS A 138 10.67 31.59 0.77
C LYS A 138 11.25 31.84 2.17
N ASP A 139 10.66 31.26 3.21
CA ASP A 139 11.06 31.43 4.61
C ASP A 139 11.92 30.24 5.12
N ILE A 140 12.71 29.62 4.24
CA ILE A 140 13.73 28.61 4.60
C ILE A 140 15.00 29.26 5.14
#